data_AF-A0A1S2ZJS6-F1
#
_entry.id   AF-A0A1S2ZJS6-F1
#
_cell.length_a   1.000
_cell.length_b   1.000
_cell.length_c   1.000
_cell.angle_alpha   90.00
_cell.angle_beta   90.00
_cell.angle_gamma   90.00
#
_symmetry.space_group_name_H-M   'P 1'
#
loop_
_entity.id
_entity.type
_entity.pdbx_description
1 polymer ?
#
loop_
_entity_poly.entity_id
_entity_poly.type
_entity_poly.pdbx_seq_one_letter_code
_entity_poly.pdbx_strand_id
1 'polypeptide(L)'
;MPPARLFLARLWMTLEGAERCAPSMRTLLQHQASPRLFSSSRVTCAKHQELPRKKQLSEKKLNRHFVDHRRVLIQGGNGGNGMSCFHSEPRKEFGGPDGGDGGNGGHVILKVDPQVKSLSSVLSRYQGCNGENGGSKNCFGQNGAILYIKVPMGTLVKEGNEVVADLSHPNDEYIAALGGAGGKGNRFFLANDNRAPVICTPGQPGQQRILFLELKTVAHVGMVGFPNAGKSSLLRAISNAKPAVASYPFTTLNPHVGIVHYENYQQLAVADIPGIVRGAHQNRGLGFAFLRHIERCGLLLFVVDLSAPEPWTQVEDLKFELEKYAEGLSQRPHAVVANKIDLPQAKTNLPELQARLGHQAIALSAVTGENLEELLLRLKELYDGHVAAEQERRRQPLLW
;
A
#
# COMPACT_ATOMS: atom_id res chain seq x y z
N MET A 1 -57.44 8.92 1.01
CA MET A 1 -58.03 10.27 1.08
C MET A 1 -58.91 10.34 2.34
N PRO A 2 -58.90 11.50 3.03
CA PRO A 2 -59.23 11.74 4.45
C PRO A 2 -60.77 11.89 4.64
N PRO A 3 -61.37 12.41 5.75
CA PRO A 3 -60.82 13.09 6.95
C PRO A 3 -61.35 12.56 8.32
N ALA A 4 -60.61 12.71 9.43
CA ALA A 4 -60.43 13.92 10.27
C ALA A 4 -61.72 14.25 11.09
N ARG A 5 -61.75 14.78 12.33
CA ARG A 5 -60.84 15.13 13.44
C ARG A 5 -61.74 15.92 14.44
N LEU A 6 -61.24 16.24 15.64
CA LEU A 6 -61.61 17.36 16.55
C LEU A 6 -62.53 17.02 17.75
N PHE A 7 -62.01 17.04 19.00
CA PHE A 7 -61.93 18.15 20.02
C PHE A 7 -63.13 18.06 21.00
N LEU A 8 -63.16 18.36 22.31
CA LEU A 8 -62.41 19.14 23.34
C LEU A 8 -62.67 18.44 24.72
N ALA A 9 -61.74 18.27 25.66
CA ALA A 9 -61.22 19.21 26.69
C ALA A 9 -62.24 19.79 27.71
N ARG A 10 -62.02 19.53 29.02
CA ARG A 10 -62.06 20.49 30.17
C ARG A 10 -61.85 19.78 31.54
N LEU A 11 -60.82 20.21 32.31
CA LEU A 11 -60.82 20.86 33.66
C LEU A 11 -61.15 19.90 34.85
N TRP A 12 -60.49 19.87 36.02
CA TRP A 12 -59.75 20.83 36.88
C TRP A 12 -58.78 20.05 37.81
N MET A 13 -57.56 20.54 38.13
CA MET A 13 -57.09 21.13 39.43
C MET A 13 -57.46 20.31 40.69
N THR A 14 -56.59 19.93 41.64
CA THR A 14 -55.51 20.61 42.42
C THR A 14 -54.69 19.52 43.19
N LEU A 15 -53.33 19.57 43.26
CA LEU A 15 -52.46 20.05 44.38
C LEU A 15 -52.74 19.38 45.75
N GLU A 16 -51.81 18.92 46.60
CA GLU A 16 -50.33 18.90 46.69
C GLU A 16 -49.90 18.13 47.99
N GLY A 17 -48.61 17.79 48.14
CA GLY A 17 -47.91 17.43 49.41
C GLY A 17 -47.50 15.94 49.55
N ALA A 18 -46.24 15.47 49.44
CA ALA A 18 -44.96 15.83 50.11
C ALA A 18 -45.02 15.53 51.64
N GLU A 19 -44.13 14.81 52.35
CA GLU A 19 -42.69 14.55 52.24
C GLU A 19 -42.23 13.31 53.07
N ARG A 20 -41.10 12.71 52.64
CA ARG A 20 -39.90 12.18 53.35
C ARG A 20 -39.98 11.46 54.72
N CYS A 21 -39.29 10.31 54.83
CA CYS A 21 -38.01 10.13 55.56
C CYS A 21 -37.63 8.64 55.76
N ALA A 22 -36.36 8.29 55.55
CA ALA A 22 -35.70 7.08 56.07
C ALA A 22 -34.98 7.44 57.40
N PRO A 23 -34.58 6.52 58.32
CA PRO A 23 -33.39 5.66 58.12
C PRO A 23 -33.23 4.36 58.99
N SER A 24 -32.17 3.59 58.68
CA SER A 24 -31.20 2.91 59.59
C SER A 24 -31.32 1.41 59.99
N MET A 25 -30.11 0.85 60.15
CA MET A 25 -29.60 -0.51 60.37
C MET A 25 -30.21 -1.38 61.50
N ARG A 26 -30.19 -2.72 61.33
CA ARG A 26 -29.25 -3.66 62.02
C ARG A 26 -29.46 -5.13 61.64
N THR A 27 -28.34 -5.84 61.73
CA THR A 27 -27.95 -7.25 61.49
C THR A 27 -28.70 -8.33 62.28
N LEU A 28 -28.81 -9.54 61.71
CA LEU A 28 -28.58 -10.83 62.41
C LEU A 28 -28.36 -12.00 61.42
N LEU A 29 -27.34 -12.80 61.74
CA LEU A 29 -26.89 -14.02 61.04
C LEU A 29 -27.84 -15.20 61.24
N GLN A 30 -27.88 -16.12 60.26
CA GLN A 30 -27.91 -17.56 60.52
C GLN A 30 -27.18 -18.34 59.40
N HIS A 31 -26.21 -19.16 59.82
CA HIS A 31 -25.38 -20.07 59.03
C HIS A 31 -26.06 -21.44 58.88
N GLN A 32 -25.88 -22.11 57.74
CA GLN A 32 -25.54 -23.55 57.58
C GLN A 32 -25.54 -23.86 56.06
N ALA A 33 -24.37 -23.97 55.40
CA ALA A 33 -23.50 -25.15 55.26
C ALA A 33 -23.72 -25.85 53.89
N SER A 34 -22.72 -25.76 53.01
CA SER A 34 -22.61 -26.53 51.75
C SER A 34 -21.29 -27.32 51.74
N PRO A 35 -21.25 -28.50 51.10
CA PRO A 35 -20.15 -29.44 51.27
C PRO A 35 -18.93 -29.07 50.41
N ARG A 36 -17.75 -29.39 50.94
CA ARG A 36 -16.48 -29.35 50.20
C ARG A 36 -16.33 -30.62 49.37
N LEU A 37 -15.87 -30.48 48.14
CA LEU A 37 -15.23 -31.55 47.38
C LEU A 37 -13.88 -31.07 46.83
N PHE A 38 -12.95 -32.02 46.83
CA PHE A 38 -11.52 -31.85 46.65
C PHE A 38 -11.10 -31.41 45.23
N SER A 39 -10.02 -30.64 45.24
CA SER A 39 -9.24 -30.20 44.08
C SER A 39 -8.43 -31.35 43.48
N SER A 40 -8.52 -31.54 42.16
CA SER A 40 -7.41 -32.05 41.36
C SER A 40 -7.44 -31.48 39.94
N SER A 41 -6.21 -31.27 39.47
CA SER A 41 -5.65 -30.63 38.29
C SER A 41 -6.21 -30.89 36.87
N ARG A 42 -6.12 -29.79 36.08
CA ARG A 42 -5.58 -29.66 34.70
C ARG A 42 -6.39 -30.23 33.52
N VAL A 43 -7.06 -29.31 32.82
CA VAL A 43 -7.16 -29.31 31.35
C VAL A 43 -6.84 -27.89 30.86
N THR A 44 -5.99 -27.83 29.84
CA THR A 44 -5.46 -26.66 29.15
C THR A 44 -6.55 -25.80 28.52
N CYS A 45 -6.84 -24.62 29.07
CA CYS A 45 -7.51 -23.56 28.32
C CYS A 45 -6.44 -22.74 27.57
N ALA A 46 -6.12 -23.16 26.35
CA ALA A 46 -5.59 -22.24 25.36
C ALA A 46 -6.64 -21.15 25.15
N LYS A 47 -6.45 -19.98 25.78
CA LYS A 47 -7.16 -18.77 25.40
C LYS A 47 -6.66 -18.42 24.00
N HIS A 48 -7.35 -18.93 22.98
CA HIS A 48 -7.41 -18.26 21.70
C HIS A 48 -7.90 -16.83 21.99
N GLN A 49 -6.97 -15.87 22.03
CA GLN A 49 -7.32 -14.48 21.83
C GLN A 49 -7.81 -14.40 20.38
N GLU A 50 -9.13 -14.57 20.21
CA GLU A 50 -9.79 -14.18 18.98
C GLU A 50 -9.41 -12.71 18.72
N LEU A 51 -8.73 -12.49 17.60
CA LEU A 51 -8.50 -11.16 17.06
C LEU A 51 -9.84 -10.41 17.07
N PRO A 52 -9.88 -9.14 17.52
CA PRO A 52 -11.13 -8.42 17.64
C PRO A 52 -11.86 -8.46 16.30
N ARG A 53 -13.08 -9.03 16.31
CA ARG A 53 -13.92 -9.19 15.11
C ARG A 53 -13.90 -7.89 14.32
N LYS A 54 -13.24 -7.90 13.15
CA LYS A 54 -13.21 -6.76 12.26
C LYS A 54 -14.66 -6.38 11.96
N LYS A 55 -15.07 -5.18 12.39
CA LYS A 55 -16.26 -4.54 11.82
C LYS A 55 -16.08 -4.57 10.30
N GLN A 56 -17.04 -5.12 9.56
CA GLN A 56 -17.03 -5.04 8.11
C GLN A 56 -16.92 -3.56 7.75
N LEU A 57 -15.77 -3.17 7.21
CA LEU A 57 -15.54 -1.81 6.77
C LEU A 57 -16.50 -1.58 5.61
N SER A 58 -17.32 -0.54 5.69
CA SER A 58 -18.21 -0.16 4.60
C SER A 58 -17.41 0.00 3.30
N GLU A 59 -17.98 -0.43 2.17
CA GLU A 59 -17.35 -0.39 0.83
C GLU A 59 -16.75 0.98 0.49
N LYS A 60 -17.26 2.07 1.09
CA LYS A 60 -16.72 3.43 0.99
C LYS A 60 -15.30 3.61 1.53
N LYS A 61 -14.75 2.68 2.33
CA LYS A 61 -13.39 2.76 2.89
C LYS A 61 -12.32 2.08 2.03
N LEU A 62 -12.70 1.46 0.91
CA LEU A 62 -11.81 0.78 -0.04
C LEU A 62 -11.31 1.67 -1.18
N ASN A 63 -11.75 2.92 -1.27
CA ASN A 63 -11.17 3.90 -2.19
C ASN A 63 -9.89 4.49 -1.58
N ARG A 64 -8.87 3.65 -1.45
CA ARG A 64 -7.52 4.12 -1.18
C ARG A 64 -6.98 4.70 -2.48
N HIS A 65 -6.97 6.04 -2.56
CA HIS A 65 -6.26 6.79 -3.58
C HIS A 65 -4.85 6.21 -3.81
N PHE A 66 -4.38 6.26 -5.05
CA PHE A 66 -3.02 5.93 -5.41
C PHE A 66 -2.06 6.84 -4.62
N VAL A 67 -1.19 6.22 -3.81
CA VAL A 67 -0.20 6.90 -2.99
C VAL A 67 1.18 6.49 -3.46
N ASP A 68 1.97 7.47 -3.87
CA ASP A 68 3.31 7.29 -4.44
C ASP A 68 4.43 7.55 -3.45
N HIS A 69 4.13 8.27 -2.37
CA HIS A 69 5.06 8.59 -1.32
C HIS A 69 4.46 8.24 0.04
N ARG A 70 5.25 7.61 0.91
CA ARG A 70 4.82 7.24 2.26
C ARG A 70 5.97 7.36 3.23
N ARG A 71 5.79 8.19 4.27
CA ARG A 71 6.65 8.16 5.45
C ARG A 71 6.19 7.04 6.38
N VAL A 72 7.10 6.15 6.74
CA VAL A 72 6.83 4.97 7.56
C VAL A 72 7.80 4.94 8.74
N LEU A 73 7.25 4.86 9.96
CA LEU A 73 8.02 4.57 11.16
C LEU A 73 8.08 3.06 11.35
N ILE A 74 9.27 2.49 11.30
CA ILE A 74 9.49 1.06 11.41
C ILE A 74 10.32 0.77 12.65
N GLN A 75 9.85 -0.16 13.47
CA GLN A 75 10.54 -0.63 14.66
C GLN A 75 10.68 -2.14 14.61
N GLY A 76 11.91 -2.65 14.74
CA GLY A 76 12.16 -4.08 14.93
C GLY A 76 11.55 -4.60 16.23
N GLY A 77 11.32 -5.91 16.31
CA GLY A 77 10.93 -6.53 17.58
C GLY A 77 12.02 -6.35 18.63
N ASN A 78 11.65 -6.16 19.89
CA ASN A 78 12.61 -6.17 20.99
C ASN A 78 13.04 -7.61 21.29
N GLY A 79 14.29 -7.81 21.70
CA GLY A 79 14.75 -9.08 22.23
C GLY A 79 14.10 -9.37 23.59
N GLY A 80 13.86 -10.64 23.87
CA GLY A 80 13.39 -11.08 25.18
C GLY A 80 14.50 -10.99 26.22
N ASN A 81 14.14 -10.83 27.49
CA ASN A 81 15.11 -10.77 28.58
C ASN A 81 15.67 -12.15 28.92
N GLY A 82 16.95 -12.21 29.26
CA GLY A 82 17.51 -13.39 29.91
C GLY A 82 16.97 -13.54 31.33
N MET A 83 16.78 -14.77 31.78
CA MET A 83 16.30 -15.06 33.13
C MET A 83 17.47 -15.35 34.07
N SER A 84 17.38 -14.87 35.30
CA SER A 84 18.24 -15.33 36.39
C SER A 84 17.42 -16.27 37.27
N CYS A 85 17.73 -17.56 37.19
CA CYS A 85 17.04 -18.59 37.96
C CYS A 85 18.03 -19.68 38.39
N PHE A 86 17.71 -20.35 39.49
CA PHE A 86 18.46 -21.48 39.99
C PHE A 86 17.55 -22.68 40.08
N HIS A 87 18.10 -23.84 39.70
CA HIS A 87 17.36 -25.08 39.70
C HIS A 87 16.95 -25.46 41.13
N SER A 88 15.68 -25.77 41.36
CA SER A 88 15.21 -26.22 42.67
C SER A 88 14.74 -27.66 42.59
N GLU A 89 15.39 -28.53 43.37
CA GLU A 89 15.04 -29.93 43.53
C GLU A 89 14.78 -30.24 45.01
N PRO A 90 13.73 -31.01 45.35
CA PRO A 90 13.54 -31.48 46.71
C PRO A 90 14.79 -32.21 47.22
N ARG A 91 15.24 -31.87 48.43
CA ARG A 91 16.45 -32.42 49.09
C ARG A 91 17.79 -32.03 48.45
N LYS A 92 17.81 -30.98 47.62
CA LYS A 92 19.03 -30.36 47.11
C LYS A 92 19.08 -28.90 47.54
N GLU A 93 20.02 -28.58 48.43
CA GLU A 93 20.11 -27.24 49.02
C GLU A 93 20.57 -26.18 48.01
N PHE A 94 21.51 -26.53 47.12
CA PHE A 94 22.04 -25.62 46.10
C PHE A 94 21.94 -26.24 44.71
N GLY A 95 21.07 -25.69 43.87
CA GLY A 95 21.02 -26.00 42.45
C GLY A 95 21.91 -25.07 41.63
N GLY A 96 22.37 -25.58 40.49
CA GLY A 96 23.09 -24.76 39.51
C GLY A 96 22.16 -23.74 38.83
N PRO A 97 22.74 -22.75 38.12
CA PRO A 97 21.97 -21.79 37.35
C PRO A 97 21.17 -22.48 36.23
N ASP A 98 19.89 -22.16 36.12
CA ASP A 98 18.97 -22.73 35.14
C ASP A 98 18.13 -21.69 34.39
N GLY A 99 18.50 -20.41 34.47
CA GLY A 99 17.87 -19.36 33.70
C GLY A 99 18.25 -19.44 32.22
N GLY A 100 17.24 -19.54 31.35
CA GLY A 100 17.43 -19.52 29.90
C GLY A 100 17.66 -18.12 29.32
N ASP A 101 18.21 -18.08 28.11
CA ASP A 101 18.32 -16.87 27.28
C ASP A 101 16.95 -16.46 26.73
N GLY A 102 16.75 -15.17 26.52
CA GLY A 102 15.61 -14.62 25.79
C GLY A 102 15.75 -14.82 24.28
N GLY A 103 14.62 -14.89 23.59
CA GLY A 103 14.57 -14.98 22.13
C GLY A 103 14.91 -13.66 21.45
N ASN A 104 15.39 -13.73 20.20
CA ASN A 104 15.64 -12.55 19.39
C ASN A 104 14.34 -11.90 18.95
N GLY A 105 14.32 -10.58 18.82
CA GLY A 105 13.21 -9.85 18.19
C GLY A 105 13.12 -10.13 16.69
N GLY A 106 11.90 -10.12 16.16
CA GLY A 106 11.64 -10.32 14.74
C GLY A 106 12.07 -9.13 13.90
N HIS A 107 12.73 -9.41 12.77
CA HIS A 107 13.08 -8.41 11.77
C HIS A 107 11.84 -7.89 11.04
N VAL A 108 11.90 -6.65 10.57
CA VAL A 108 10.90 -6.09 9.66
C VAL A 108 11.54 -5.95 8.28
N ILE A 109 10.95 -6.62 7.30
CA ILE A 109 11.48 -6.75 5.93
C ILE A 109 10.48 -6.16 4.95
N LEU A 110 10.94 -5.23 4.11
CA LEU A 110 10.21 -4.79 2.92
C LEU A 110 10.41 -5.84 1.83
N LYS A 111 9.31 -6.38 1.31
CA LYS A 111 9.33 -7.40 0.25
C LYS A 111 8.54 -6.90 -0.94
N VAL A 112 9.16 -6.96 -2.11
CA VAL A 112 8.49 -6.63 -3.35
C VAL A 112 7.41 -7.65 -3.68
N ASP A 113 6.20 -7.16 -3.94
CA ASP A 113 5.08 -7.96 -4.44
C ASP A 113 4.57 -7.36 -5.76
N PRO A 114 4.71 -8.09 -6.90
CA PRO A 114 4.25 -7.61 -8.21
C PRO A 114 2.74 -7.33 -8.29
N GLN A 115 1.94 -7.91 -7.38
CA GLN A 115 0.50 -7.66 -7.33
C GLN A 115 0.17 -6.30 -6.70
N VAL A 116 1.08 -5.76 -5.88
CA VAL A 116 0.92 -4.46 -5.25
C VAL A 116 1.37 -3.39 -6.24
N LYS A 117 0.49 -2.43 -6.55
CA LYS A 117 0.76 -1.35 -7.51
C LYS A 117 0.93 0.03 -6.87
N SER A 118 0.60 0.18 -5.59
CA SER A 118 0.62 1.46 -4.88
C SER A 118 1.06 1.29 -3.43
N LEU A 119 1.63 2.33 -2.81
CA LEU A 119 1.99 2.34 -1.39
C LEU A 119 0.79 2.60 -0.47
N SER A 120 -0.43 2.62 -1.00
CA SER A 120 -1.65 2.87 -0.22
C SER A 120 -1.93 1.78 0.83
N SER A 121 -1.49 0.55 0.58
CA SER A 121 -1.54 -0.59 1.51
C SER A 121 -0.59 -0.42 2.70
N VAL A 122 0.45 0.41 2.55
CA VAL A 122 1.50 0.60 3.56
C VAL A 122 0.99 1.52 4.69
N LEU A 123 1.02 0.99 5.92
CA LEU A 123 0.66 1.72 7.13
C LEU A 123 1.76 2.73 7.49
N SER A 124 1.41 3.74 8.29
CA SER A 124 2.37 4.75 8.74
C SER A 124 3.33 4.24 9.83
N ARG A 125 2.97 3.16 10.53
CA ARG A 125 3.78 2.56 11.59
C ARG A 125 3.74 1.04 11.51
N TYR A 126 4.90 0.42 11.68
CA TYR A 126 5.06 -1.02 11.84
C TYR A 126 5.94 -1.34 13.05
N GLN A 127 5.60 -2.43 13.73
CA GLN A 127 6.36 -2.96 14.85
C GLN A 127 6.54 -4.47 14.65
N GLY A 128 7.80 -4.93 14.68
CA GLY A 128 8.13 -6.35 14.63
C GLY A 128 7.68 -7.11 15.88
N CYS A 129 7.53 -8.42 15.76
CA CYS A 129 7.19 -9.27 16.89
C CYS A 129 8.36 -9.34 17.88
N ASN A 130 8.12 -9.13 19.17
CA ASN A 130 9.15 -9.25 20.19
C ASN A 130 9.55 -10.72 20.39
N GLY A 131 10.79 -10.94 20.84
CA GLY A 131 11.21 -12.23 21.36
C GLY A 131 10.64 -12.48 22.75
N GLU A 132 10.43 -13.74 23.09
CA GLU A 132 9.97 -14.12 24.44
C GLU A 132 11.13 -14.12 25.44
N ASN A 133 10.80 -13.88 26.71
CA ASN A 133 11.80 -13.96 27.78
C ASN A 133 12.27 -15.41 27.99
N GLY A 134 13.49 -15.56 28.49
CA GLY A 134 13.96 -16.83 29.00
C GLY A 134 13.12 -17.30 30.20
N GLY A 135 13.07 -18.61 30.40
CA GLY A 135 12.38 -19.25 31.51
C GLY A 135 13.32 -20.02 32.43
N SER A 136 12.75 -20.57 33.51
CA SER A 136 13.41 -21.55 34.38
C SER A 136 13.69 -22.86 33.63
N LYS A 137 14.47 -23.76 34.23
CA LYS A 137 14.75 -25.10 33.70
C LYS A 137 15.44 -25.10 32.34
N ASN A 138 16.27 -24.10 32.09
CA ASN A 138 16.98 -23.89 30.82
C ASN A 138 16.06 -23.68 29.62
N CYS A 139 14.87 -23.13 29.88
CA CYS A 139 13.93 -22.82 28.81
C CYS A 139 14.36 -21.53 28.10
N PHE A 140 14.77 -21.65 26.84
CA PHE A 140 15.05 -20.51 25.98
C PHE A 140 13.74 -19.87 25.49
N GLY A 141 13.72 -18.54 25.38
CA GLY A 141 12.60 -17.80 24.82
C GLY A 141 12.48 -18.00 23.30
N GLN A 142 11.25 -18.03 22.78
CA GLN A 142 11.01 -18.12 21.34
C GLN A 142 11.42 -16.83 20.63
N ASN A 143 11.98 -16.97 19.42
CA ASN A 143 12.28 -15.83 18.55
C ASN A 143 10.99 -15.20 18.01
N GLY A 144 10.98 -13.86 17.92
CA GLY A 144 9.91 -13.11 17.30
C GLY A 144 9.79 -13.42 15.81
N ALA A 145 8.56 -13.57 15.32
CA ALA A 145 8.30 -13.80 13.90
C ALA A 145 8.72 -12.60 13.04
N ILE A 146 9.24 -12.89 11.84
CA ILE A 146 9.60 -11.87 10.85
C ILE A 146 8.33 -11.23 10.29
N LEU A 147 8.32 -9.90 10.23
CA LEU A 147 7.22 -9.14 9.66
C LEU A 147 7.56 -8.70 8.24
N TYR A 148 6.84 -9.22 7.26
CA TYR A 148 6.95 -8.83 5.85
C TYR A 148 5.98 -7.70 5.52
N ILE A 149 6.51 -6.58 5.02
CA ILE A 149 5.75 -5.45 4.49
C ILE A 149 5.81 -5.52 2.97
N LYS A 150 4.67 -5.78 2.33
CA LYS A 150 4.57 -5.85 0.88
C LYS A 150 4.63 -4.45 0.27
N VAL A 151 5.55 -4.26 -0.66
CA VAL A 151 5.72 -3.01 -1.42
C VAL A 151 5.67 -3.26 -2.93
N PRO A 152 5.23 -2.29 -3.73
CA PRO A 152 5.23 -2.39 -5.18
C PRO A 152 6.64 -2.43 -5.77
N MET A 153 6.78 -3.00 -6.97
CA MET A 153 8.03 -2.95 -7.74
C MET A 153 8.43 -1.50 -8.06
N GLY A 154 9.72 -1.20 -8.05
CA GLY A 154 10.25 0.14 -8.28
C GLY A 154 10.11 1.07 -7.08
N THR A 155 10.00 0.52 -5.85
CA THR A 155 10.00 1.31 -4.62
C THR A 155 11.42 1.71 -4.24
N LEU A 156 11.70 3.01 -4.21
CA LEU A 156 12.88 3.59 -3.59
C LEU A 156 12.66 3.71 -2.09
N VAL A 157 13.61 3.21 -1.31
CA VAL A 157 13.64 3.32 0.14
C VAL A 157 14.68 4.37 0.50
N LYS A 158 14.22 5.48 1.08
CA LYS A 158 15.06 6.57 1.55
C LYS A 158 15.06 6.68 3.07
N GLU A 159 16.18 7.11 3.62
CA GLU A 159 16.27 7.55 5.02
C GLU A 159 16.77 9.00 5.02
N GLY A 160 15.89 9.93 5.40
CA GLY A 160 16.13 11.35 5.14
C GLY A 160 16.22 11.63 3.64
N ASN A 161 17.36 12.15 3.17
CA ASN A 161 17.60 12.47 1.76
C ASN A 161 18.41 11.40 1.01
N GLU A 162 18.93 10.38 1.70
CA GLU A 162 19.76 9.35 1.10
C GLU A 162 18.92 8.15 0.67
N VAL A 163 19.21 7.61 -0.50
CA VAL A 163 18.59 6.38 -1.01
C VAL A 163 19.37 5.20 -0.42
N VAL A 164 18.71 4.41 0.41
CA VAL A 164 19.34 3.27 1.11
C VAL A 164 19.10 1.96 0.36
N ALA A 165 17.97 1.85 -0.34
CA ALA A 165 17.69 0.69 -1.17
C ALA A 165 16.79 1.04 -2.36
N ASP A 166 16.92 0.24 -3.40
CA ASP A 166 16.15 0.32 -4.63
C ASP A 166 15.55 -1.04 -4.95
N LEU A 167 14.24 -1.15 -4.75
CA LEU A 167 13.49 -2.40 -4.87
C LEU A 167 12.89 -2.52 -6.27
N SER A 168 13.76 -2.67 -7.26
CA SER A 168 13.40 -2.64 -8.69
C SER A 168 13.06 -4.03 -9.26
N HIS A 169 13.52 -5.12 -8.64
CA HIS A 169 13.32 -6.48 -9.15
C HIS A 169 12.25 -7.25 -8.35
N PRO A 170 11.56 -8.22 -8.98
CA PRO A 170 10.60 -9.06 -8.27
C PRO A 170 11.30 -9.88 -7.19
N ASN A 171 10.66 -10.00 -6.02
CA ASN A 171 11.20 -10.65 -4.82
C ASN A 171 12.40 -9.95 -4.17
N ASP A 172 12.74 -8.72 -4.56
CA ASP A 172 13.71 -7.94 -3.80
C ASP A 172 13.22 -7.79 -2.35
N GLU A 173 14.11 -8.06 -1.41
CA GLU A 173 13.88 -7.96 0.02
C GLU A 173 14.90 -6.99 0.62
N TYR A 174 14.43 -6.09 1.46
CA TYR A 174 15.28 -5.17 2.20
C TYR A 174 14.90 -5.17 3.67
N ILE A 175 15.89 -5.40 4.53
CA ILE A 175 15.71 -5.39 5.98
C ILE A 175 15.55 -3.94 6.42
N ALA A 176 14.30 -3.54 6.62
CA ALA A 176 13.95 -2.18 6.99
C ALA A 176 14.30 -1.85 8.43
N ALA A 177 14.18 -2.82 9.35
CA ALA A 177 14.64 -2.68 10.72
C ALA A 177 15.08 -4.04 11.30
N LEU A 178 16.23 -4.04 11.96
CA LEU A 178 16.72 -5.21 12.68
C LEU A 178 15.97 -5.40 14.01
N GLY A 179 15.62 -6.65 14.34
CA GLY A 179 15.15 -7.00 15.67
C GLY A 179 16.30 -6.98 16.68
N GLY A 180 15.98 -6.72 17.93
CA GLY A 180 16.95 -6.69 19.02
C GLY A 180 17.41 -8.08 19.41
N ALA A 181 18.67 -8.21 19.82
CA ALA A 181 19.21 -9.46 20.31
C ALA A 181 18.57 -9.87 21.65
N GLY A 182 18.33 -11.18 21.81
CA GLY A 182 17.86 -11.75 23.07
C GLY A 182 18.89 -11.62 24.19
N GLY A 183 18.40 -11.34 25.39
CA GLY A 183 19.20 -11.25 26.61
C GLY A 183 19.73 -12.61 27.04
N LYS A 184 20.87 -12.62 27.72
CA LYS A 184 21.55 -13.83 28.20
C LYS A 184 21.09 -14.16 29.61
N GLY A 185 20.67 -15.40 29.81
CA GLY A 185 20.31 -15.93 31.11
C GLY A 185 21.55 -16.12 31.98
N ASN A 186 21.35 -16.35 33.28
CA ASN A 186 22.48 -16.51 34.20
C ASN A 186 23.35 -17.73 33.87
N ARG A 187 22.77 -18.78 33.28
CA ARG A 187 23.52 -19.96 32.82
C ARG A 187 24.59 -19.63 31.77
N PHE A 188 24.39 -18.61 30.94
CA PHE A 188 25.37 -18.18 29.95
C PHE A 188 26.67 -17.66 30.59
N PHE A 189 26.57 -17.07 31.79
CA PHE A 189 27.70 -16.50 32.54
C PHE A 189 28.37 -17.52 33.48
N LEU A 190 28.02 -18.80 33.37
CA LEU A 190 28.63 -19.86 34.19
C LEU A 190 30.12 -20.01 33.81
N ALA A 191 31.00 -19.80 34.78
CA ALA A 191 32.44 -19.91 34.60
C ALA A 191 33.07 -20.73 35.75
N ASN A 192 34.35 -21.09 35.62
CA ASN A 192 35.02 -21.94 36.62
C ASN A 192 35.21 -21.22 37.96
N ASP A 193 35.46 -19.92 37.90
CA ASP A 193 35.59 -18.97 39.00
C ASP A 193 34.23 -18.59 39.62
N ASN A 194 33.17 -18.47 38.80
CA ASN A 194 31.81 -18.19 39.27
C ASN A 194 30.81 -19.29 38.86
N ARG A 195 30.56 -20.22 39.79
CA ARG A 195 29.64 -21.36 39.60
C ARG A 195 28.16 -21.02 39.80
N ALA A 196 27.84 -19.87 40.39
CA ALA A 196 26.47 -19.45 40.68
C ALA A 196 26.24 -17.98 40.26
N PRO A 197 26.38 -17.66 38.96
CA PRO A 197 26.12 -16.32 38.46
C PRO A 197 24.65 -15.93 38.73
N VAL A 198 24.45 -14.73 39.24
CA VAL A 198 23.13 -14.11 39.42
C VAL A 198 22.83 -13.11 38.29
N ILE A 199 23.85 -12.78 37.49
CA ILE A 199 23.79 -11.79 36.43
C ILE A 199 23.00 -12.35 35.24
N CYS A 200 22.07 -11.56 34.72
CA CYS A 200 21.42 -11.79 33.43
C CYS A 200 21.43 -10.47 32.64
N THR A 201 21.43 -10.55 31.31
CA THR A 201 21.31 -9.34 30.48
C THR A 201 19.88 -9.17 29.97
N PRO A 202 19.37 -7.93 29.93
CA PRO A 202 18.10 -7.63 29.30
C PRO A 202 18.21 -7.83 27.78
N GLY A 203 17.07 -8.05 27.13
CA GLY A 203 16.99 -8.05 25.68
C GLY A 203 17.26 -6.66 25.11
N GLN A 204 17.93 -6.61 23.96
CA GLN A 204 18.19 -5.33 23.30
C GLN A 204 16.91 -4.80 22.63
N PRO A 205 16.73 -3.47 22.60
CA PRO A 205 15.62 -2.89 21.85
C PRO A 205 15.82 -3.12 20.34
N GLY A 206 14.72 -3.33 19.62
CA GLY A 206 14.74 -3.38 18.17
C GLY A 206 15.12 -2.04 17.55
N GLN A 207 15.77 -2.08 16.39
CA GLN A 207 16.16 -0.88 15.66
C GLN A 207 14.92 -0.07 15.26
N GLN A 208 14.96 1.24 15.46
CA GLN A 208 13.90 2.15 15.03
C GLN A 208 14.41 3.04 13.90
N ARG A 209 13.70 3.06 12.78
CA ARG A 209 14.04 3.87 11.60
C ARG A 209 12.81 4.58 11.05
N ILE A 210 13.03 5.74 10.45
CA ILE A 210 12.00 6.49 9.72
C ILE A 210 12.39 6.42 8.26
N LEU A 211 11.64 5.63 7.49
CA LEU A 211 11.88 5.45 6.06
C LEU A 211 10.86 6.24 5.25
N PHE A 212 11.31 6.80 4.14
CA PHE A 212 10.48 7.41 3.12
C PHE A 212 10.47 6.48 1.91
N LEU A 213 9.30 5.91 1.63
CA LEU A 213 9.09 5.05 0.48
C LEU A 213 8.56 5.90 -0.66
N GLU A 214 9.19 5.80 -1.82
CA GLU A 214 8.80 6.52 -3.03
C GLU A 214 8.74 5.56 -4.21
N LEU A 215 7.67 5.60 -4.99
CA LEU A 215 7.55 4.86 -6.24
C LEU A 215 8.27 5.59 -7.38
N LYS A 216 9.16 4.90 -8.12
CA LYS A 216 9.83 5.46 -9.31
C LYS A 216 8.88 5.68 -10.50
N THR A 217 7.84 4.88 -10.62
CA THR A 217 6.92 4.90 -11.76
C THR A 217 5.76 5.86 -11.51
N VAL A 218 5.62 6.86 -12.37
CA VAL A 218 4.56 7.89 -12.31
C VAL A 218 3.20 7.29 -12.70
N ALA A 219 3.19 6.44 -13.73
CA ALA A 219 2.02 5.73 -14.21
C ALA A 219 2.44 4.54 -15.08
N HIS A 220 1.52 3.60 -15.30
CA HIS A 220 1.74 2.50 -16.23
C HIS A 220 1.60 3.00 -17.68
N VAL A 221 0.66 3.92 -17.90
CA VAL A 221 0.35 4.51 -19.21
C VAL A 221 0.55 6.02 -19.17
N GLY A 222 1.31 6.56 -20.11
CA GLY A 222 1.47 8.01 -20.30
C GLY A 222 0.70 8.49 -21.52
N MET A 223 -0.20 9.46 -21.34
CA MET A 223 -0.92 10.08 -22.44
C MET A 223 -0.07 11.17 -23.09
N VAL A 224 0.14 11.07 -24.39
CA VAL A 224 1.00 11.94 -25.17
C VAL A 224 0.19 12.55 -26.31
N GLY A 225 0.27 13.85 -26.51
CA GLY A 225 -0.52 14.52 -27.55
C GLY A 225 -0.29 16.02 -27.54
N PHE A 226 -0.73 16.70 -28.58
CA PHE A 226 -0.66 18.16 -28.65
C PHE A 226 -1.52 18.85 -27.56
N PRO A 227 -1.28 20.14 -27.27
CA PRO A 227 -2.23 20.95 -26.53
C PRO A 227 -3.63 20.85 -27.16
N ASN A 228 -4.68 20.88 -26.34
CA ASN A 228 -6.08 20.82 -26.77
C ASN A 228 -6.55 19.53 -27.47
N ALA A 229 -5.72 18.49 -27.56
CA ALA A 229 -6.14 17.14 -28.03
C ALA A 229 -7.20 16.47 -27.12
N GLY A 230 -7.47 17.06 -25.95
CA GLY A 230 -8.49 16.57 -25.01
C GLY A 230 -7.97 15.52 -24.03
N LYS A 231 -6.65 15.46 -23.79
CA LYS A 231 -6.02 14.50 -22.84
C LYS A 231 -6.61 14.55 -21.44
N SER A 232 -6.68 15.74 -20.82
CA SER A 232 -7.22 15.88 -19.47
C SER A 232 -8.71 15.53 -19.40
N SER A 233 -9.47 15.80 -20.46
CA SER A 233 -10.88 15.40 -20.56
C SER A 233 -11.02 13.88 -20.65
N LEU A 234 -10.19 13.25 -21.49
CA LEU A 234 -10.16 11.80 -21.63
C LEU A 234 -9.72 11.12 -20.32
N LEU A 235 -8.72 11.65 -19.62
CA LEU A 235 -8.29 11.13 -18.31
C LEU A 235 -9.44 11.18 -17.29
N ARG A 236 -10.23 12.25 -17.28
CA ARG A 236 -11.42 12.36 -16.40
C ARG A 236 -12.52 11.38 -16.78
N ALA A 237 -12.67 11.09 -18.08
CA ALA A 237 -13.69 10.18 -18.57
C ALA A 237 -13.37 8.71 -18.25
N ILE A 238 -12.10 8.31 -18.33
CA ILE A 238 -11.65 6.92 -18.04
C ILE A 238 -11.39 6.67 -16.55
N SER A 239 -11.16 7.70 -15.75
CA SER A 239 -10.83 7.57 -14.34
C SER A 239 -12.10 7.56 -13.48
N ASN A 240 -12.34 6.47 -12.75
CA ASN A 240 -13.47 6.38 -11.81
C ASN A 240 -13.33 7.36 -10.63
N ALA A 241 -12.12 7.85 -10.36
CA ALA A 241 -11.83 8.86 -9.36
C ALA A 241 -11.46 10.20 -10.01
N LYS A 242 -11.69 11.31 -9.31
CA LYS A 242 -11.16 12.62 -9.75
C LYS A 242 -9.63 12.51 -9.88
N PRO A 243 -9.05 12.82 -11.05
CA PRO A 243 -7.61 12.77 -11.24
C PRO A 243 -6.90 13.60 -10.17
N ALA A 244 -5.90 13.00 -9.53
CA ALA A 244 -5.10 13.68 -8.50
C ALA A 244 -3.91 14.37 -9.15
N VAL A 245 -3.57 15.55 -8.65
CA VAL A 245 -2.36 16.27 -9.03
C VAL A 245 -1.18 15.59 -8.33
N ALA A 246 -0.27 15.00 -9.08
CA ALA A 246 0.88 14.32 -8.53
C ALA A 246 2.09 15.27 -8.50
N SER A 247 2.53 15.66 -7.31
CA SER A 247 3.70 16.52 -7.12
C SER A 247 4.95 15.67 -6.90
N TYR A 248 5.81 15.58 -7.90
CA TYR A 248 7.06 14.82 -7.82
C TYR A 248 8.23 15.78 -7.55
N PRO A 249 9.23 15.36 -6.75
CA PRO A 249 10.49 16.10 -6.70
C PRO A 249 11.08 16.14 -8.11
N PHE A 250 11.66 17.27 -8.50
CA PHE A 250 12.27 17.53 -9.82
C PHE A 250 11.31 17.81 -10.99
N THR A 251 10.01 17.96 -10.75
CA THR A 251 9.03 18.25 -11.80
C THR A 251 8.51 19.66 -11.65
N THR A 252 8.71 20.53 -12.65
CA THR A 252 8.17 21.90 -12.63
C THR A 252 6.66 21.94 -12.83
N LEU A 253 6.08 20.87 -13.39
CA LEU A 253 4.65 20.73 -13.64
C LEU A 253 4.18 19.36 -13.18
N ASN A 254 3.13 19.37 -12.37
CA ASN A 254 2.56 18.19 -11.77
C ASN A 254 1.64 17.50 -12.80
N PRO A 255 1.96 16.28 -13.27
CA PRO A 255 1.04 15.55 -14.13
C PRO A 255 -0.22 15.17 -13.34
N HIS A 256 -1.33 15.03 -14.07
CA HIS A 256 -2.56 14.52 -13.49
C HIS A 256 -2.56 13.00 -13.62
N VAL A 257 -2.77 12.28 -12.53
CA VAL A 257 -2.83 10.82 -12.54
C VAL A 257 -4.25 10.37 -12.24
N GLY A 258 -4.80 9.55 -13.13
CA GLY A 258 -6.10 8.89 -13.00
C GLY A 258 -5.92 7.39 -12.79
N ILE A 259 -6.88 6.77 -12.11
CA ILE A 259 -6.89 5.32 -11.87
C ILE A 259 -8.05 4.72 -12.64
N VAL A 260 -7.72 3.81 -13.54
CA VAL A 260 -8.69 2.97 -14.25
C VAL A 260 -8.84 1.66 -13.47
N HIS A 261 -10.09 1.27 -13.20
CA HIS A 261 -10.42 0.02 -12.51
C HIS A 261 -11.00 -0.97 -13.52
N TYR A 262 -10.51 -2.21 -13.49
CA TYR A 262 -11.07 -3.32 -14.23
C TYR A 262 -11.82 -4.28 -13.31
N GLU A 263 -12.74 -5.06 -13.87
CA GLU A 263 -13.59 -6.01 -13.14
C GLU A 263 -12.78 -7.04 -12.34
N ASN A 264 -11.58 -7.39 -12.80
CA ASN A 264 -10.69 -8.35 -12.15
C ASN A 264 -9.92 -7.75 -10.94
N TYR A 265 -10.41 -6.67 -10.35
CA TYR A 265 -9.72 -5.87 -9.32
C TYR A 265 -8.35 -5.30 -9.74
N GLN A 266 -7.98 -5.43 -11.01
CA GLN A 266 -6.78 -4.81 -11.55
C GLN A 266 -6.98 -3.30 -11.65
N GLN A 267 -5.98 -2.56 -11.17
CA GLN A 267 -5.93 -1.11 -11.27
C GLN A 267 -4.81 -0.71 -12.23
N LEU A 268 -5.06 0.31 -13.05
CA LEU A 268 -4.10 0.85 -13.99
C LEU A 268 -4.02 2.36 -13.80
N ALA A 269 -2.85 2.83 -13.33
CA ALA A 269 -2.54 4.25 -13.27
C ALA A 269 -2.24 4.79 -14.67
N VAL A 270 -2.97 5.83 -15.07
CA VAL A 270 -2.80 6.57 -16.33
C VAL A 270 -2.42 8.01 -16.00
N ALA A 271 -1.33 8.51 -16.55
CA ALA A 271 -0.89 9.89 -16.37
C ALA A 271 -1.22 10.72 -17.62
N ASP A 272 -1.84 11.88 -17.41
CA ASP A 272 -1.89 12.96 -18.40
C ASP A 272 -0.59 13.75 -18.32
N ILE A 273 0.24 13.56 -19.34
CA ILE A 273 1.51 14.27 -19.49
C ILE A 273 1.20 15.52 -20.31
N PRO A 274 1.56 16.72 -19.83
CA PRO A 274 1.20 17.95 -20.54
C PRO A 274 1.72 17.96 -21.99
N GLY A 275 0.98 18.67 -22.85
CA GLY A 275 1.10 18.48 -24.29
C GLY A 275 2.46 18.80 -24.89
N ILE A 276 2.92 17.92 -25.77
CA ILE A 276 4.13 18.11 -26.56
C ILE A 276 3.84 19.13 -27.66
N VAL A 277 4.76 20.07 -27.86
CA VAL A 277 4.75 21.01 -28.99
C VAL A 277 5.82 20.60 -30.00
N ARG A 278 5.66 20.98 -31.28
CA ARG A 278 6.69 20.71 -32.30
C ARG A 278 8.01 21.38 -31.90
N GLY A 279 9.11 20.63 -31.98
CA GLY A 279 10.43 21.03 -31.52
C GLY A 279 10.67 20.86 -30.01
N ALA A 280 9.86 20.08 -29.29
CA ALA A 280 10.06 19.80 -27.88
C ALA A 280 11.41 19.13 -27.58
N HIS A 281 11.93 18.29 -28.49
CA HIS A 281 13.27 17.71 -28.38
C HIS A 281 14.41 18.74 -28.40
N GLN A 282 14.16 19.94 -28.95
CA GLN A 282 15.11 21.06 -28.96
C GLN A 282 14.94 21.97 -27.74
N ASN A 283 14.21 21.49 -26.72
CA ASN A 283 13.90 22.24 -25.52
C ASN A 283 13.06 23.51 -25.78
N ARG A 284 12.31 23.57 -26.91
CA ARG A 284 11.30 24.62 -27.11
C ARG A 284 10.12 24.38 -26.18
N GLY A 285 9.75 25.41 -25.43
CA GLY A 285 8.73 25.32 -24.39
C GLY A 285 9.26 24.60 -23.14
N LEU A 286 8.53 23.60 -22.66
CA LEU A 286 8.80 22.85 -21.42
C LEU A 286 9.38 21.45 -21.70
N GLY A 287 9.96 21.27 -22.90
CA GLY A 287 10.24 19.98 -23.56
C GLY A 287 10.97 18.93 -22.72
N PHE A 288 12.23 19.17 -22.31
CA PHE A 288 13.00 18.12 -21.61
C PHE A 288 12.44 17.74 -20.24
N ALA A 289 11.86 18.69 -19.52
CA ALA A 289 11.22 18.40 -18.24
C ALA A 289 10.05 17.42 -18.43
N PHE A 290 9.24 17.59 -19.47
CA PHE A 290 8.12 16.69 -19.76
C PHE A 290 8.52 15.34 -20.33
N LEU A 291 9.47 15.32 -21.26
CA LEU A 291 9.90 14.09 -21.92
C LEU A 291 10.48 13.09 -20.89
N ARG A 292 11.16 13.58 -19.85
CA ARG A 292 11.61 12.79 -18.69
C ARG A 292 10.46 12.08 -17.93
N HIS A 293 9.24 12.62 -17.95
CA HIS A 293 8.08 11.95 -17.34
C HIS A 293 7.56 10.80 -18.20
N ILE A 294 7.64 10.96 -19.53
CA ILE A 294 7.26 9.94 -20.50
C ILE A 294 8.19 8.73 -20.37
N GLU A 295 9.48 8.94 -20.11
CA GLU A 295 10.45 7.87 -19.85
C GLU A 295 10.02 6.93 -18.72
N ARG A 296 9.26 7.43 -17.74
CA ARG A 296 8.80 6.66 -16.57
C ARG A 296 7.52 5.86 -16.82
N CYS A 297 6.93 5.95 -18.02
CA CYS A 297 5.71 5.23 -18.39
C CYS A 297 6.06 4.02 -19.28
N GLY A 298 5.65 2.80 -18.89
CA GLY A 298 5.91 1.59 -19.69
C GLY A 298 5.15 1.57 -21.02
N LEU A 299 3.94 2.15 -21.04
CA LEU A 299 3.06 2.23 -22.20
C LEU A 299 2.75 3.67 -22.56
N LEU A 300 2.53 3.94 -23.84
CA LEU A 300 2.18 5.26 -24.36
C LEU A 300 0.80 5.28 -25.01
N LEU A 301 0.04 6.35 -24.78
CA LEU A 301 -1.24 6.58 -25.43
C LEU A 301 -1.17 7.87 -26.24
N PHE A 302 -1.09 7.75 -27.56
CA PHE A 302 -1.06 8.90 -28.45
C PHE A 302 -2.47 9.44 -28.65
N VAL A 303 -2.76 10.62 -28.12
CA VAL A 303 -4.05 11.29 -28.26
C VAL A 303 -3.96 12.36 -29.34
N VAL A 304 -4.73 12.17 -30.41
CA VAL A 304 -4.81 13.07 -31.55
C VAL A 304 -6.20 13.68 -31.70
N ASP A 305 -6.23 14.91 -32.18
CA ASP A 305 -7.46 15.66 -32.40
C ASP A 305 -7.96 15.46 -33.84
N LEU A 306 -9.11 14.79 -34.01
CA LEU A 306 -9.72 14.54 -35.32
C LEU A 306 -10.29 15.78 -36.00
N SER A 307 -10.55 16.85 -35.26
CA SER A 307 -11.08 18.10 -35.83
C SER A 307 -10.03 18.92 -36.59
N ALA A 308 -8.75 18.58 -36.42
CA ALA A 308 -7.66 19.21 -37.13
C ALA A 308 -7.64 18.81 -38.62
N PRO A 309 -7.08 19.66 -39.51
CA PRO A 309 -7.09 19.42 -40.95
C PRO A 309 -6.27 18.20 -41.42
N GLU A 310 -5.31 17.71 -40.61
CA GLU A 310 -4.51 16.51 -40.92
C GLU A 310 -4.08 15.76 -39.65
N PRO A 311 -4.96 14.96 -39.04
CA PRO A 311 -4.68 14.30 -37.76
C PRO A 311 -3.57 13.24 -37.83
N TRP A 312 -3.32 12.64 -39.00
CA TRP A 312 -2.23 11.67 -39.19
C TRP A 312 -0.84 12.29 -38.98
N THR A 313 -0.63 13.53 -39.42
CA THR A 313 0.65 14.23 -39.23
C THR A 313 0.99 14.41 -37.75
N GLN A 314 -0.03 14.54 -36.89
CA GLN A 314 0.19 14.70 -35.46
C GLN A 314 0.83 13.46 -34.84
N VAL A 315 0.44 12.26 -35.27
CA VAL A 315 1.03 11.01 -34.74
C VAL A 315 2.50 10.90 -35.14
N GLU A 316 2.80 11.20 -36.41
CA GLU A 316 4.16 11.17 -36.96
C GLU A 316 5.05 12.20 -36.26
N ASP A 317 4.56 13.43 -36.08
CA ASP A 317 5.26 14.47 -35.33
C ASP A 317 5.58 14.01 -33.90
N LEU A 318 4.59 13.48 -33.18
CA LEU A 318 4.78 13.03 -31.80
C LEU A 318 5.80 11.88 -31.72
N LYS A 319 5.75 10.92 -32.65
CA LYS A 319 6.74 9.83 -32.73
C LYS A 319 8.14 10.38 -33.03
N PHE A 320 8.26 11.30 -33.96
CA PHE A 320 9.52 11.95 -34.30
C PHE A 320 10.13 12.70 -33.10
N GLU A 321 9.31 13.48 -32.39
CA GLU A 321 9.75 14.22 -31.19
C GLU A 321 10.26 13.29 -30.08
N LEU A 322 9.57 12.16 -29.84
CA LEU A 322 9.98 11.17 -28.84
C LEU A 322 11.28 10.47 -29.25
N GLU A 323 11.42 10.08 -30.51
CA GLU A 323 12.61 9.39 -31.01
C GLU A 323 13.84 10.32 -31.02
N LYS A 324 13.64 11.60 -31.35
CA LYS A 324 14.72 12.60 -31.30
C LYS A 324 15.18 12.90 -29.87
N TYR A 325 14.33 12.70 -28.88
CA TYR A 325 14.70 12.87 -27.48
C TYR A 325 15.47 11.67 -26.94
N ALA A 326 14.92 10.47 -27.11
CA ALA A 326 15.52 9.23 -26.65
C ALA A 326 15.24 8.11 -27.65
N GLU A 327 16.32 7.49 -28.12
CA GLU A 327 16.23 6.37 -29.08
C GLU A 327 15.42 5.21 -28.49
N GLY A 328 14.46 4.69 -29.26
CA GLY A 328 13.58 3.60 -28.84
C GLY A 328 12.40 4.00 -27.96
N LEU A 329 12.24 5.29 -27.59
CA LEU A 329 11.07 5.75 -26.82
C LEU A 329 9.78 5.67 -27.65
N SER A 330 9.86 5.91 -28.96
CA SER A 330 8.72 5.79 -29.88
C SER A 330 8.29 4.33 -30.13
N GLN A 331 9.18 3.38 -29.89
CA GLN A 331 8.96 1.94 -30.11
C GLN A 331 8.26 1.26 -28.94
N ARG A 332 8.05 1.97 -27.83
CA ARG A 332 7.29 1.43 -26.69
C ARG A 332 5.89 0.99 -27.12
N PRO A 333 5.31 -0.03 -26.46
CA PRO A 333 3.94 -0.44 -26.74
C PRO A 333 2.99 0.75 -26.62
N HIS A 334 2.27 1.03 -27.70
CA HIS A 334 1.43 2.22 -27.81
C HIS A 334 0.10 1.94 -28.48
N ALA A 335 -0.89 2.75 -28.14
CA ALA A 335 -2.15 2.86 -28.87
C ALA A 335 -2.34 4.30 -29.36
N VAL A 336 -3.05 4.44 -30.48
CA VAL A 336 -3.45 5.74 -31.02
C VAL A 336 -4.93 5.95 -30.73
N VAL A 337 -5.26 7.10 -30.17
CA VAL A 337 -6.60 7.51 -29.80
C VAL A 337 -6.95 8.76 -30.58
N ALA A 338 -7.96 8.63 -31.43
CA ALA A 338 -8.51 9.69 -32.24
C ALA A 338 -9.71 10.28 -31.50
N ASN A 339 -9.50 11.41 -30.84
CA ASN A 339 -10.49 12.05 -29.98
C ASN A 339 -11.33 13.09 -30.75
N LYS A 340 -12.49 13.45 -30.20
CA LYS A 340 -13.47 14.44 -30.70
C LYS A 340 -14.30 13.99 -31.90
N ILE A 341 -14.71 12.71 -31.95
CA ILE A 341 -15.62 12.19 -33.00
C ILE A 341 -17.01 12.88 -33.02
N ASP A 342 -17.36 13.56 -31.93
CA ASP A 342 -18.59 14.35 -31.81
C ASP A 342 -18.63 15.53 -32.78
N LEU A 343 -17.48 16.00 -33.26
CA LEU A 343 -17.40 17.12 -34.18
C LEU A 343 -17.65 16.68 -35.64
N PRO A 344 -18.36 17.49 -36.45
CA PRO A 344 -18.69 17.13 -37.82
C PRO A 344 -17.44 16.98 -38.71
N GLN A 345 -16.38 17.75 -38.45
CA GLN A 345 -15.10 17.63 -39.16
C GLN A 345 -14.43 16.26 -38.93
N ALA A 346 -14.62 15.68 -37.75
CA ALA A 346 -14.02 14.40 -37.40
C ALA A 346 -14.56 13.24 -38.24
N LYS A 347 -15.86 13.28 -38.60
CA LYS A 347 -16.50 12.25 -39.42
C LYS A 347 -15.90 12.14 -40.81
N THR A 348 -15.43 13.25 -41.38
CA THR A 348 -14.76 13.30 -42.68
C THR A 348 -13.35 12.70 -42.62
N ASN A 349 -12.64 12.95 -41.52
CA ASN A 349 -11.23 12.58 -41.35
C ASN A 349 -11.02 11.14 -40.84
N LEU A 350 -12.02 10.57 -40.16
CA LEU A 350 -11.99 9.21 -39.60
C LEU A 350 -11.62 8.11 -40.62
N PRO A 351 -12.27 8.01 -41.80
CA PRO A 351 -11.93 6.96 -42.77
C PRO A 351 -10.51 7.09 -43.31
N GLU A 352 -10.02 8.31 -43.53
CA GLU A 352 -8.66 8.56 -44.00
C GLU A 352 -7.61 8.22 -42.93
N LEU A 353 -7.90 8.53 -41.66
CA LEU A 353 -7.06 8.14 -40.53
C LEU A 353 -6.97 6.61 -40.38
N GLN A 354 -8.10 5.91 -40.48
CA GLN A 354 -8.13 4.44 -40.44
C GLN A 354 -7.38 3.81 -41.62
N ALA A 355 -7.46 4.40 -42.82
CA ALA A 355 -6.74 3.90 -43.99
C ALA A 355 -5.21 4.01 -43.83
N ARG A 356 -4.71 5.07 -43.19
CA ARG A 356 -3.27 5.31 -43.02
C ARG A 356 -2.65 4.64 -41.78
N LEU A 357 -3.36 4.65 -40.65
CA LEU A 357 -2.87 4.11 -39.37
C LEU A 357 -3.37 2.69 -39.08
N GLY A 358 -4.27 2.15 -39.92
CA GLY A 358 -4.91 0.85 -39.76
C GLY A 358 -5.95 0.81 -38.64
N HIS A 359 -6.46 -0.39 -38.33
CA HIS A 359 -7.42 -0.65 -37.24
C HIS A 359 -6.84 -0.45 -35.83
N GLN A 360 -5.62 0.08 -35.69
CA GLN A 360 -4.98 0.32 -34.39
C GLN A 360 -5.36 1.66 -33.78
N ALA A 361 -6.00 2.55 -34.55
CA ALA A 361 -6.48 3.84 -34.06
C ALA A 361 -7.93 3.73 -33.56
N ILE A 362 -8.13 3.98 -32.26
CA ILE A 362 -9.46 3.94 -31.62
C ILE A 362 -10.06 5.34 -31.71
N ALA A 363 -11.20 5.45 -32.38
CA ALA A 363 -11.95 6.69 -32.50
C ALA A 363 -12.96 6.80 -31.36
N LEU A 364 -12.88 7.86 -30.56
CA LEU A 364 -13.73 8.06 -29.38
C LEU A 364 -14.06 9.54 -29.14
N SER A 365 -15.05 9.78 -28.28
CA SER A 365 -15.30 11.13 -27.74
C SER A 365 -15.19 11.12 -26.22
N ALA A 366 -14.20 11.85 -25.72
CA ALA A 366 -14.03 12.05 -24.28
C ALA A 366 -15.19 12.83 -23.62
N VAL A 367 -16.00 13.56 -24.40
CA VAL A 367 -17.08 14.40 -23.87
C VAL A 367 -18.39 13.63 -23.82
N THR A 368 -18.73 12.89 -24.88
CA THR A 368 -19.97 12.10 -24.93
C THR A 368 -19.80 10.74 -24.26
N GLY A 369 -18.57 10.27 -24.08
CA GLY A 369 -18.26 8.93 -23.56
C GLY A 369 -18.36 7.83 -24.62
N GLU A 370 -18.61 8.20 -25.87
CA GLU A 370 -18.70 7.26 -26.98
C GLU A 370 -17.37 6.54 -27.20
N ASN A 371 -17.43 5.21 -27.25
CA ASN A 371 -16.34 4.29 -27.52
C ASN A 371 -15.19 4.25 -26.48
N LEU A 372 -15.47 4.63 -25.22
CA LEU A 372 -14.50 4.51 -24.13
C LEU A 372 -14.22 3.06 -23.73
N GLU A 373 -15.19 2.16 -23.84
CA GLU A 373 -15.04 0.75 -23.46
C GLU A 373 -14.01 0.03 -24.34
N GLU A 374 -13.99 0.32 -25.65
CA GLU A 374 -13.00 -0.22 -26.58
C GLU A 374 -11.57 0.24 -26.22
N LEU A 375 -11.41 1.50 -25.80
CA LEU A 375 -10.14 2.02 -25.30
C LEU A 375 -9.68 1.25 -24.04
N LEU A 376 -10.56 1.01 -23.09
CA LEU A 376 -10.23 0.30 -21.85
C LEU A 376 -9.82 -1.14 -22.13
N LEU A 377 -10.55 -1.83 -23.01
CA LEU A 377 -10.21 -3.20 -23.43
C LEU A 377 -8.81 -3.23 -24.07
N ARG A 378 -8.55 -2.31 -25.01
CA ARG A 378 -7.27 -2.25 -25.71
C ARG A 378 -6.10 -1.91 -24.79
N LEU A 379 -6.30 -0.98 -23.86
CA LEU A 379 -5.28 -0.64 -22.85
C LEU A 379 -4.94 -1.83 -21.97
N LYS A 380 -5.94 -2.66 -21.61
CA LYS A 380 -5.72 -3.89 -20.85
C LYS A 380 -4.89 -4.89 -21.64
N GLU A 381 -5.25 -5.15 -22.90
CA GLU A 381 -4.48 -6.05 -23.77
C GLU A 381 -3.02 -5.63 -23.92
N LEU A 382 -2.78 -4.34 -24.15
CA LEU A 382 -1.43 -3.79 -24.27
C LEU A 382 -0.64 -3.91 -22.96
N TYR A 383 -1.30 -3.66 -21.83
CA TYR A 383 -0.67 -3.81 -20.52
C TYR A 383 -0.33 -5.26 -20.20
N ASP A 384 -1.25 -6.19 -20.42
CA ASP A 384 -1.03 -7.62 -20.18
C ASP A 384 0.07 -8.16 -21.11
N GLY A 385 0.08 -7.74 -22.39
CA GLY A 385 1.13 -8.06 -23.34
C GLY A 385 2.51 -7.49 -22.94
N HIS A 386 2.56 -6.26 -22.45
CA HIS A 386 3.79 -5.66 -21.93
C HIS A 386 4.32 -6.43 -20.71
N VAL A 387 3.44 -6.79 -19.77
CA VAL A 387 3.81 -7.57 -18.59
C VAL A 387 4.32 -8.96 -18.98
N ALA A 388 3.69 -9.63 -19.95
CA ALA A 388 4.13 -10.92 -20.47
C ALA A 388 5.50 -10.83 -21.17
N ALA A 389 5.69 -9.83 -22.04
CA ALA A 389 6.96 -9.61 -22.73
C ALA A 389 8.12 -9.29 -21.77
N GLU A 390 7.87 -8.53 -20.71
CA GLU A 390 8.85 -8.34 -19.64
C GLU A 390 9.19 -9.64 -18.92
N GLN A 391 8.18 -10.48 -18.62
CA GLN A 391 8.42 -11.78 -17.99
C GLN A 391 9.21 -12.75 -18.89
N GLU A 392 9.02 -12.69 -20.19
CA GLU A 392 9.69 -13.55 -21.16
C GLU A 392 11.13 -13.11 -21.44
N ARG A 393 11.40 -11.80 -21.56
CA ARG A 393 12.76 -11.24 -21.55
C ARG A 393 13.54 -11.62 -20.29
N ARG A 394 12.85 -11.75 -19.15
CA ARG A 394 13.44 -12.19 -17.87
C ARG A 394 13.68 -13.70 -17.78
N ARG A 395 13.05 -14.52 -18.62
CA ARG A 395 13.23 -15.99 -18.66
C ARG A 395 14.36 -16.43 -19.58
N GLN A 396 14.83 -15.57 -20.48
CA GLN A 396 16.02 -15.86 -21.27
C GLN A 396 17.23 -15.90 -20.31
N PRO A 397 17.92 -17.04 -20.17
CA PRO A 397 19.16 -17.07 -19.40
C PRO A 397 20.12 -16.08 -20.06
N LEU A 398 20.72 -15.20 -19.26
CA LEU A 398 21.85 -14.39 -19.69
C LEU A 398 22.89 -15.36 -20.24
N LEU A 399 23.04 -15.38 -21.57
CA LEU A 399 24.15 -16.07 -22.23
C LEU A 399 25.41 -15.33 -21.80
N TRP A 400 26.14 -15.97 -20.89
CA TRP A 400 27.46 -15.56 -20.39
C TRP A 400 28.53 -15.82 -21.45
#